data_AF-A0A673ASS1-F1
#
_entry.id   AF-A0A673ASS1-F1
#
_cell.length_a   1.000
_cell.length_b   1.000
_cell.length_c   1.000
_cell.angle_alpha   90.00
_cell.angle_beta   90.00
_cell.angle_gamma   90.00
#
_symmetry.space_group_name_H-M   'P 1'
#
loop_
_entity.id
_entity.type
_entity.pdbx_description
1 polymer ?
#
loop_
_entity_poly.entity_id
_entity_poly.type
_entity_poly.pdbx_seq_one_letter_code
_entity_poly.pdbx_strand_id
1 'polypeptide(L)'
;MGLCVSYRTNCPCVINPLENSPEFEEIKRINREYQTEIHNLFSGDRYDGKDDFAAVLQPFLHNYFIPHIGVREADTSFFSADCFHISERAHAEMAIGLWNNMLEPVGGKKDYNNFMYNRAKIHCPSEERPFIFTKMNSWPDSPVTSPTTPMPTGGQETGTTFLTTVPAPKCPPALPVWVPVVAAIASILVGIALTSVFCVCTQRGKKNVEKPVEMKGTNF
;
A
#
# COMPACT_ATOMS: atom_id res chain seq x y z
N MET A 1 -1.91 5.76 -28.29
CA MET A 1 -2.67 4.70 -28.98
C MET A 1 -1.81 3.60 -29.62
N GLY A 2 -0.52 3.79 -29.92
CA GLY A 2 0.31 2.75 -30.57
C GLY A 2 0.85 1.61 -29.69
N LEU A 3 1.01 1.81 -28.36
CA LEU A 3 1.63 0.81 -27.48
C LEU A 3 0.79 -0.44 -27.23
N CYS A 4 -0.54 -0.32 -27.15
CA CYS A 4 -1.41 -1.48 -26.94
C CYS A 4 -1.53 -2.41 -28.16
N VAL A 5 -1.10 -1.97 -29.35
CA VAL A 5 -1.19 -2.78 -30.57
C VAL A 5 -0.17 -3.93 -30.53
N SER A 6 1.02 -3.71 -29.96
CA SER A 6 2.10 -4.72 -29.96
C SER A 6 1.83 -5.91 -29.05
N TYR A 7 1.21 -5.71 -27.88
CA TYR A 7 0.95 -6.79 -26.92
C TYR A 7 -0.26 -7.65 -27.29
N ARG A 8 -1.25 -7.06 -28.00
CA ARG A 8 -2.38 -7.82 -28.56
C ARG A 8 -1.92 -8.96 -29.48
N THR A 9 -0.75 -8.81 -30.11
CA THR A 9 -0.17 -9.82 -31.01
C THR A 9 0.59 -10.91 -30.26
N ASN A 10 1.15 -10.63 -29.08
CA ASN A 10 2.00 -11.57 -28.34
C ASN A 10 1.21 -12.53 -27.43
N CYS A 11 0.03 -12.12 -26.96
CA CYS A 11 -0.83 -12.96 -26.11
C CYS A 11 -2.29 -13.02 -26.63
N PRO A 12 -2.52 -13.49 -27.87
CA PRO A 12 -3.84 -13.45 -28.49
C PRO A 12 -4.88 -14.27 -27.73
N CYS A 13 -4.49 -15.39 -27.12
CA CYS A 13 -5.38 -16.27 -26.37
C CYS A 13 -5.90 -15.66 -25.05
N VAL A 14 -5.29 -14.57 -24.56
CA VAL A 14 -5.66 -13.93 -23.27
C VAL A 14 -6.24 -12.53 -23.47
N ILE A 15 -5.66 -11.75 -24.40
CA ILE A 15 -5.97 -10.31 -24.53
C ILE A 15 -7.16 -10.05 -25.45
N ASN A 16 -7.37 -10.88 -26.49
CA ASN A 16 -8.57 -10.83 -27.32
C ASN A 16 -9.00 -12.25 -27.71
N PRO A 17 -9.39 -13.10 -26.75
CA PRO A 17 -9.86 -14.43 -27.07
C PRO A 17 -11.14 -14.35 -27.90
N LEU A 18 -11.29 -15.28 -28.85
CA LEU A 18 -12.61 -15.55 -29.41
C LEU A 18 -13.52 -16.06 -28.28
N GLU A 19 -14.78 -15.66 -28.28
CA GLU A 19 -15.73 -16.11 -27.25
C GLU A 19 -15.82 -17.65 -27.29
N ASN A 20 -15.60 -18.29 -26.14
CA ASN A 20 -15.54 -19.76 -26.00
C ASN A 20 -14.44 -20.44 -26.84
N SER A 21 -13.32 -19.76 -27.12
CA SER A 21 -12.19 -20.41 -27.79
C SER A 21 -11.61 -21.55 -26.92
N PRO A 22 -11.22 -22.68 -27.53
CA PRO A 22 -10.63 -23.80 -26.78
C PRO A 22 -9.33 -23.40 -26.07
N GLU A 23 -8.54 -22.48 -26.64
CA GLU A 23 -7.33 -21.95 -26.02
C GLU A 23 -7.64 -21.15 -24.74
N PHE A 24 -8.70 -20.34 -24.76
CA PHE A 24 -9.10 -19.57 -23.58
C PHE A 24 -9.68 -20.46 -22.47
N GLU A 25 -10.46 -21.48 -22.84
CA GLU A 25 -10.92 -22.51 -21.88
C GLU A 25 -9.76 -23.28 -21.26
N GLU A 26 -8.75 -23.63 -22.06
CA GLU A 26 -7.57 -24.34 -21.58
C GLU A 26 -6.74 -23.49 -20.61
N ILE A 27 -6.55 -22.20 -20.90
CA ILE A 27 -5.87 -21.27 -19.99
C ILE A 27 -6.63 -21.14 -18.67
N LYS A 28 -7.97 -21.07 -18.70
CA LYS A 28 -8.80 -21.07 -17.48
C LYS A 28 -8.65 -22.37 -16.70
N ARG A 29 -8.61 -23.52 -17.38
CA ARG A 29 -8.41 -24.84 -16.75
C ARG A 29 -7.06 -24.89 -16.02
N ILE A 30 -5.97 -24.57 -16.73
CA ILE A 30 -4.61 -24.55 -16.16
C ILE A 30 -4.52 -23.58 -14.98
N ASN A 31 -5.12 -22.38 -15.09
CA ASN A 31 -5.11 -21.43 -13.98
C ASN A 31 -5.83 -21.97 -12.73
N ARG A 32 -6.98 -22.64 -12.90
CA ARG A 32 -7.72 -23.27 -11.79
C ARG A 32 -6.97 -24.43 -11.15
N GLU A 33 -6.28 -25.24 -11.96
CA GLU A 33 -5.43 -26.33 -11.46
C GLU A 33 -4.27 -25.77 -10.64
N TYR A 34 -3.59 -24.74 -11.15
CA TYR A 34 -2.54 -24.05 -10.40
C TYR A 34 -3.04 -23.47 -9.07
N GLN A 35 -4.21 -22.83 -9.06
CA GLN A 35 -4.83 -22.31 -7.83
C GLN A 35 -5.16 -23.45 -6.84
N THR A 36 -5.66 -24.59 -7.33
CA THR A 36 -5.94 -25.78 -6.52
C THR A 36 -4.67 -26.33 -5.87
N GLU A 37 -3.58 -26.46 -6.62
CA GLU A 37 -2.30 -26.94 -6.10
C GLU A 37 -1.70 -25.99 -5.05
N ILE A 38 -1.81 -24.67 -5.27
CA ILE A 38 -1.44 -23.68 -4.25
C ILE A 38 -2.28 -23.85 -2.99
N HIS A 39 -3.61 -23.97 -3.13
CA HIS A 39 -4.49 -24.16 -1.99
C HIS A 39 -4.13 -25.42 -1.19
N ASN A 40 -3.86 -26.53 -1.87
CA ASN A 40 -3.43 -27.79 -1.25
C ASN A 40 -2.09 -27.63 -0.50
N LEU A 41 -1.12 -26.94 -1.11
CA LEU A 41 0.19 -26.66 -0.51
C LEU A 41 0.07 -25.91 0.84
N PHE A 42 -0.85 -24.95 0.95
CA PHE A 42 -1.06 -24.17 2.17
C PHE A 42 -2.09 -24.77 3.14
N SER A 43 -2.91 -25.72 2.70
CA SER A 43 -3.88 -26.42 3.56
C SER A 43 -3.22 -27.50 4.44
N GLY A 44 -2.07 -28.02 4.00
CA GLY A 44 -1.29 -29.02 4.75
C GLY A 44 -0.64 -28.47 6.02
N ASP A 45 0.24 -29.27 6.60
CA ASP A 45 0.96 -29.02 7.86
C ASP A 45 2.42 -28.59 7.65
N ARG A 46 2.87 -28.48 6.39
CA ARG A 46 4.26 -28.15 6.02
C ARG A 46 4.83 -26.91 6.72
N TYR A 47 3.98 -25.93 7.00
CA TYR A 47 4.35 -24.65 7.59
C TYR A 47 3.77 -24.46 9.00
N ASP A 48 3.16 -25.50 9.58
CA ASP A 48 2.56 -25.44 10.92
C ASP A 48 3.62 -25.61 12.02
N GLY A 49 3.29 -25.17 13.25
CA GLY A 49 4.12 -25.39 14.44
C GLY A 49 5.41 -24.58 14.51
N LYS A 50 5.51 -23.49 13.73
CA LYS A 50 6.63 -22.55 13.73
C LYS A 50 6.30 -21.36 14.62
N ASP A 51 7.22 -21.00 15.52
CA ASP A 51 7.05 -19.87 16.44
C ASP A 51 7.51 -18.53 15.84
N ASP A 52 8.27 -18.57 14.73
CA ASP A 52 8.94 -17.43 14.12
C ASP A 52 8.35 -17.01 12.76
N PHE A 53 7.53 -17.84 12.12
CA PHE A 53 6.80 -17.47 10.91
C PHE A 53 5.49 -18.24 10.74
N ALA A 54 4.57 -17.69 9.95
CA ALA A 54 3.36 -18.36 9.51
C ALA A 54 3.18 -18.18 8.01
N ALA A 55 2.69 -19.22 7.34
CA ALA A 55 2.41 -19.19 5.91
C ALA A 55 0.89 -19.30 5.68
N VAL A 56 0.29 -18.29 5.05
CA VAL A 56 -1.17 -18.19 4.90
C VAL A 56 -1.51 -17.74 3.49
N LEU A 57 -2.26 -18.57 2.76
CA LEU A 57 -2.78 -18.20 1.44
C LEU A 57 -3.80 -17.07 1.57
N GLN A 58 -3.69 -16.07 0.69
CA GLN A 58 -4.63 -14.95 0.58
C GLN A 58 -5.40 -15.07 -0.73
N PRO A 59 -6.59 -15.70 -0.76
CA PRO A 59 -7.28 -16.06 -1.99
C PRO A 59 -8.00 -14.88 -2.68
N PHE A 60 -7.74 -13.62 -2.32
CA PHE A 60 -8.46 -12.43 -2.82
C PHE A 60 -8.47 -12.25 -4.35
N LEU A 61 -7.74 -13.07 -5.12
CA LEU A 61 -7.74 -13.08 -6.58
C LEU A 61 -8.18 -14.42 -7.21
N HIS A 62 -8.61 -15.41 -6.43
CA HIS A 62 -9.04 -16.70 -6.99
C HIS A 62 -10.19 -16.51 -8.00
N ASN A 63 -11.21 -15.76 -7.58
CA ASN A 63 -12.32 -15.32 -8.43
C ASN A 63 -12.09 -13.88 -8.88
N TYR A 64 -11.06 -13.67 -9.71
CA TYR A 64 -10.79 -12.34 -10.25
C TYR A 64 -11.91 -11.90 -11.21
N PHE A 65 -12.23 -10.61 -11.17
CA PHE A 65 -13.06 -9.95 -12.16
C PHE A 65 -12.21 -8.89 -12.84
N ILE A 66 -12.20 -8.88 -14.18
CA ILE A 66 -11.68 -7.72 -14.93
C ILE A 66 -12.77 -6.65 -14.83
N PRO A 67 -12.50 -5.46 -14.25
CA PRO A 67 -13.47 -4.39 -14.25
C PRO A 67 -13.86 -4.04 -15.68
N HIS A 68 -15.16 -3.96 -15.98
CA HIS A 68 -15.67 -3.61 -17.31
C HIS A 68 -16.25 -2.20 -17.28
N ILE A 69 -16.03 -1.42 -18.33
CA ILE A 69 -16.79 -0.20 -18.62
C ILE A 69 -17.91 -0.60 -19.56
N GLY A 70 -19.17 -0.56 -19.09
CA GLY A 70 -20.31 -0.96 -19.93
C GLY A 70 -20.32 -2.45 -20.29
N VAL A 71 -20.86 -2.78 -21.47
CA VAL A 71 -21.05 -4.18 -21.91
C VAL A 71 -19.81 -4.66 -22.65
N ARG A 72 -19.11 -5.65 -22.09
CA ARG A 72 -17.98 -6.39 -22.71
C ARG A 72 -16.71 -5.57 -23.02
N GLU A 73 -16.61 -4.32 -22.60
CA GLU A 73 -15.38 -3.54 -22.73
C GLU A 73 -14.61 -3.56 -21.40
N ALA A 74 -13.38 -4.06 -21.41
CA ALA A 74 -12.51 -4.02 -20.24
C ALA A 74 -12.16 -2.57 -19.89
N ASP A 75 -12.22 -2.22 -18.61
CA ASP A 75 -11.80 -0.92 -18.11
C ASP A 75 -10.28 -0.79 -18.23
N THR A 76 -9.85 -0.13 -19.28
CA THR A 76 -8.42 0.10 -19.57
C THR A 76 -7.70 0.89 -18.48
N SER A 77 -8.42 1.60 -17.59
CA SER A 77 -7.80 2.33 -16.48
C SER A 77 -7.19 1.42 -15.41
N PHE A 78 -7.49 0.12 -15.43
CA PHE A 78 -6.84 -0.87 -14.58
C PHE A 78 -5.53 -1.42 -15.16
N PHE A 79 -5.19 -1.09 -16.41
CA PHE A 79 -3.97 -1.56 -17.07
C PHE A 79 -2.98 -0.42 -17.32
N SER A 80 -1.71 -0.77 -17.45
CA SER A 80 -0.63 0.15 -17.78
C SER A 80 -0.68 0.56 -19.26
N ALA A 81 0.23 1.44 -19.69
CA ALA A 81 0.29 1.93 -21.07
C ALA A 81 0.47 0.84 -22.14
N ASP A 82 0.92 -0.37 -21.75
CA ASP A 82 1.04 -1.54 -22.63
C ASP A 82 -0.22 -2.39 -22.74
N CYS A 83 -1.28 -2.06 -21.98
CA CYS A 83 -2.52 -2.83 -21.90
C CYS A 83 -2.35 -4.30 -21.43
N PHE A 84 -1.26 -4.60 -20.72
CA PHE A 84 -0.96 -5.95 -20.20
C PHE A 84 -0.66 -5.93 -18.71
N HIS A 85 0.31 -5.12 -18.29
CA HIS A 85 0.61 -4.99 -16.86
C HIS A 85 -0.53 -4.24 -16.15
N ILE A 86 -0.74 -4.58 -14.89
CA ILE A 86 -1.70 -3.88 -14.05
C ILE A 86 -1.19 -2.46 -13.71
N SER A 87 -2.11 -1.51 -13.72
CA SER A 87 -1.84 -0.10 -13.40
C SER A 87 -1.57 0.11 -11.90
N GLU A 88 -1.07 1.30 -11.54
CA GLU A 88 -1.00 1.76 -10.15
C GLU A 88 -2.36 1.65 -9.44
N ARG A 89 -3.44 2.02 -10.14
CA ARG A 89 -4.81 1.92 -9.61
C ARG A 89 -5.16 0.48 -9.27
N ALA A 90 -4.94 -0.46 -10.18
CA ALA A 90 -5.21 -1.88 -9.95
C ALA A 90 -4.37 -2.45 -8.81
N HIS A 91 -3.08 -2.09 -8.73
CA HIS A 91 -2.22 -2.44 -7.62
C HIS A 91 -2.74 -1.93 -6.27
N ALA A 92 -3.23 -0.69 -6.21
CA ALA A 92 -3.82 -0.14 -4.99
C ALA A 92 -5.05 -0.94 -4.54
N GLU A 93 -5.94 -1.32 -5.47
CA GLU A 93 -7.09 -2.15 -5.13
C GLU A 93 -6.71 -3.57 -4.70
N MET A 94 -5.68 -4.16 -5.32
CA MET A 94 -5.13 -5.44 -4.91
C MET A 94 -4.50 -5.38 -3.51
N ALA A 95 -3.80 -4.30 -3.18
CA ALA A 95 -3.23 -4.09 -1.85
C ALA A 95 -4.32 -4.01 -0.78
N ILE A 96 -5.46 -3.36 -1.07
CA ILE A 96 -6.61 -3.32 -0.16
C ILE A 96 -7.23 -4.71 0.00
N GLY A 97 -7.41 -5.45 -1.10
CA GLY A 97 -7.89 -6.83 -1.07
C GLY A 97 -7.02 -7.72 -0.17
N LEU A 98 -5.70 -7.68 -0.36
CA LEU A 98 -4.73 -8.37 0.48
C LEU A 98 -4.82 -7.96 1.95
N TRP A 99 -4.83 -6.65 2.23
CA TRP A 99 -4.94 -6.13 3.59
C TRP A 99 -6.18 -6.63 4.31
N ASN A 100 -7.34 -6.51 3.67
CA ASN A 100 -8.60 -6.97 4.25
C ASN A 100 -8.59 -8.49 4.47
N ASN A 101 -8.00 -9.26 3.55
CA ASN A 101 -7.91 -10.71 3.65
C ASN A 101 -7.01 -11.16 4.82
N MET A 102 -5.93 -10.42 5.11
CA MET A 102 -5.09 -10.64 6.28
C MET A 102 -5.84 -10.40 7.60
N LEU A 103 -6.90 -9.60 7.58
CA LEU A 103 -7.78 -9.33 8.73
C LEU A 103 -9.01 -10.24 8.79
N GLU A 104 -9.06 -11.33 8.00
CA GLU A 104 -10.09 -12.36 8.08
C GLU A 104 -9.50 -13.70 8.55
N PRO A 105 -10.20 -14.46 9.43
CA PRO A 105 -9.73 -15.76 9.89
C PRO A 105 -9.55 -16.74 8.72
N VAL A 106 -8.56 -17.62 8.82
CA VAL A 106 -8.37 -18.75 7.89
C VAL A 106 -9.66 -19.57 7.83
N GLY A 107 -10.11 -19.88 6.62
CA GLY A 107 -11.42 -20.52 6.34
C GLY A 107 -12.57 -19.51 6.11
N GLY A 108 -12.42 -18.26 6.54
CA GLY A 108 -13.40 -17.18 6.30
C GLY A 108 -12.92 -16.11 5.30
N LYS A 109 -11.72 -16.28 4.74
CA LYS A 109 -11.09 -15.33 3.81
C LYS A 109 -11.89 -15.18 2.51
N LYS A 110 -12.08 -13.95 2.04
CA LYS A 110 -12.67 -13.70 0.71
C LYS A 110 -11.77 -14.21 -0.41
N ASP A 111 -12.40 -14.82 -1.40
CA ASP A 111 -11.74 -15.35 -2.59
C ASP A 111 -11.86 -14.44 -3.82
N TYR A 112 -12.32 -13.20 -3.61
CA TYR A 112 -12.49 -12.18 -4.64
C TYR A 112 -12.01 -10.82 -4.14
N ASN A 113 -11.78 -9.89 -5.09
CA ASN A 113 -11.44 -8.51 -4.78
C ASN A 113 -12.51 -7.56 -5.33
N ASN A 114 -12.86 -6.56 -4.53
CA ASN A 114 -13.74 -5.48 -4.97
C ASN A 114 -12.89 -4.35 -5.58
N PHE A 115 -12.90 -4.19 -6.89
CA PHE A 115 -12.15 -3.15 -7.61
C PHE A 115 -12.85 -1.78 -7.67
N MET A 116 -13.95 -1.57 -6.95
CA MET A 116 -14.58 -0.25 -6.84
C MET A 116 -13.65 0.73 -6.13
N TYR A 117 -13.43 1.91 -6.72
CA TYR A 117 -12.57 2.96 -6.14
C TYR A 117 -13.26 3.65 -4.97
N ASN A 118 -13.21 3.03 -3.79
CA ASN A 118 -13.81 3.53 -2.56
C ASN A 118 -12.92 3.19 -1.36
N ARG A 119 -12.35 4.21 -0.71
CA ARG A 119 -11.48 4.03 0.47
C ARG A 119 -12.21 3.50 1.70
N ALA A 120 -13.54 3.63 1.79
CA ALA A 120 -14.31 3.14 2.93
C ALA A 120 -14.32 1.60 3.05
N LYS A 121 -13.87 0.88 2.03
CA LYS A 121 -13.77 -0.59 2.05
C LYS A 121 -12.54 -1.12 2.79
N ILE A 122 -11.59 -0.26 3.17
CA ILE A 122 -10.39 -0.69 3.90
C ILE A 122 -10.82 -1.05 5.33
N HIS A 123 -10.60 -2.29 5.73
CA HIS A 123 -10.91 -2.76 7.08
C HIS A 123 -9.86 -2.26 8.07
N CYS A 124 -10.34 -1.89 9.26
CA CYS A 124 -9.50 -1.56 10.40
C CYS A 124 -9.48 -2.77 11.35
N PRO A 125 -8.32 -3.12 11.95
CA PRO A 125 -8.27 -4.09 13.03
C PRO A 125 -9.17 -3.67 14.21
N SER A 126 -9.77 -4.64 14.91
CA SER A 126 -10.51 -4.39 16.14
C SER A 126 -9.63 -4.61 17.38
N GLU A 127 -10.01 -4.03 18.51
CA GLU A 127 -9.34 -4.30 19.79
C GLU A 127 -9.46 -5.77 20.22
N GLU A 128 -10.55 -6.44 19.84
CA GLU A 128 -10.80 -7.85 20.11
C GLU A 128 -9.89 -8.78 19.28
N ARG A 129 -9.47 -8.34 18.09
CA ARG A 129 -8.64 -9.12 17.15
C ARG A 129 -7.55 -8.20 16.55
N PRO A 130 -6.54 -7.81 17.35
CA PRO A 130 -5.56 -6.79 16.95
C PRO A 130 -4.44 -7.32 16.04
N PHE A 131 -4.41 -8.62 15.76
CA PHE A 131 -3.35 -9.28 14.98
C PHE A 131 -3.86 -9.80 13.64
N ILE A 132 -2.96 -9.89 12.67
CA ILE A 132 -3.21 -10.57 11.38
C ILE A 132 -3.51 -12.05 11.62
N PHE A 133 -4.43 -12.59 10.83
CA PHE A 133 -4.85 -13.98 10.97
C PHE A 133 -3.88 -14.97 10.35
N THR A 134 -3.56 -15.98 11.15
CA THR A 134 -2.84 -17.20 10.83
C THR A 134 -3.71 -18.41 11.17
N LYS A 135 -3.24 -19.61 10.81
CA LYS A 135 -3.95 -20.86 11.16
C LYS A 135 -4.15 -21.01 12.69
N MET A 136 -3.24 -20.45 13.50
CA MET A 136 -3.21 -20.60 14.96
C MET A 136 -4.22 -19.70 15.70
N ASN A 137 -4.51 -18.50 15.18
CA ASN A 137 -5.39 -17.53 15.83
C ASN A 137 -6.76 -17.36 15.11
N SER A 138 -7.09 -18.28 14.21
CA SER A 138 -8.34 -18.25 13.44
C SER A 138 -9.49 -19.06 14.06
N TRP A 139 -9.22 -19.87 15.09
CA TRP A 139 -10.24 -20.71 15.72
C TRP A 139 -11.05 -19.94 16.77
N PRO A 140 -12.32 -20.30 17.02
CA PRO A 140 -13.16 -19.65 18.04
C PRO A 140 -12.54 -19.70 19.45
N ASP A 141 -11.84 -20.79 19.76
CA ASP A 141 -11.17 -21.01 21.05
C ASP A 141 -9.70 -20.57 21.06
N SER A 142 -9.21 -19.97 19.96
CA SER A 142 -7.86 -19.42 19.94
C SER A 142 -7.76 -18.40 21.08
N PRO A 143 -6.78 -18.53 22.00
CA PRO A 143 -6.66 -17.62 23.10
C PRO A 143 -6.52 -16.21 22.53
N VAL A 144 -7.54 -15.37 22.77
CA VAL A 144 -7.42 -13.93 22.60
C VAL A 144 -6.27 -13.55 23.51
N THR A 145 -5.10 -13.38 22.92
CA THR A 145 -3.88 -13.11 23.65
C THR A 145 -3.97 -11.65 24.09
N SER A 146 -4.76 -11.41 25.13
CA SER A 146 -4.45 -10.34 26.06
C SER A 146 -3.03 -10.61 26.56
N PRO A 147 -2.16 -9.60 26.69
CA PRO A 147 -0.78 -9.81 27.11
C PRO A 147 -0.75 -10.31 28.56
N THR A 148 -0.83 -11.62 28.74
CA THR A 148 -0.70 -12.28 30.04
C THR A 148 0.76 -12.68 30.21
N THR A 149 1.46 -11.94 31.06
CA THR A 149 2.81 -12.26 31.55
C THR A 149 2.80 -13.63 32.25
N PRO A 150 3.79 -14.52 32.04
CA PRO A 150 3.86 -15.78 32.76
C PRO A 150 4.23 -15.54 34.23
N MET A 151 3.42 -16.07 35.15
CA MET A 151 3.67 -16.03 36.59
C MET A 151 4.56 -17.21 37.00
N PRO A 152 5.65 -17.01 37.79
CA PRO A 152 6.34 -18.09 38.47
C PRO A 152 5.63 -18.46 39.78
N THR A 153 5.65 -19.75 40.07
CA THR A 153 5.12 -20.40 41.27
C THR A 153 5.76 -19.89 42.57
N GLY A 154 4.92 -19.55 43.55
CA GLY A 154 5.23 -19.70 44.99
C GLY A 154 5.28 -18.41 45.82
N GLY A 155 4.49 -18.36 46.90
CA GLY A 155 4.73 -17.48 48.05
C GLY A 155 3.59 -16.54 48.41
N GLN A 156 2.96 -16.84 49.55
CA GLN A 156 1.92 -16.08 50.23
C GLN A 156 2.53 -14.92 51.03
N GLU A 157 1.99 -13.70 50.91
CA GLU A 157 1.61 -12.80 52.02
C GLU A 157 1.26 -11.37 51.57
N THR A 158 0.33 -10.81 52.34
CA THR A 158 -0.32 -9.49 52.35
C THR A 158 0.55 -8.25 52.06
N GLY A 159 0.04 -7.31 51.25
CA GLY A 159 0.56 -5.93 51.24
C GLY A 159 0.20 -5.08 50.02
N THR A 160 -0.85 -4.26 50.16
CA THR A 160 -1.03 -2.91 49.58
C THR A 160 -0.92 -2.73 48.05
N THR A 161 -2.08 -2.51 47.42
CA THR A 161 -2.27 -2.04 46.04
C THR A 161 -1.53 -0.74 45.75
N PHE A 162 -0.43 -0.81 45.00
CA PHE A 162 0.11 0.33 44.23
C PHE A 162 -0.11 0.07 42.74
N LEU A 163 -1.19 0.64 42.21
CA LEU A 163 -1.43 0.72 40.77
C LEU A 163 -0.39 1.64 40.13
N THR A 164 0.59 1.06 39.44
CA THR A 164 1.42 1.82 38.50
C THR A 164 1.09 1.35 37.09
N THR A 165 0.16 2.06 36.46
CA THR A 165 -0.21 1.92 35.05
C THR A 165 0.98 2.38 34.19
N VAL A 166 1.70 1.43 33.59
CA VAL A 166 2.65 1.74 32.51
C VAL A 166 1.82 1.95 31.24
N PRO A 167 1.80 3.16 30.63
CA PRO A 167 1.01 3.41 29.44
C PRO A 167 1.68 2.76 28.22
N ALA A 168 0.87 2.11 27.37
CA ALA A 168 1.27 1.74 26.02
C ALA A 168 1.82 2.97 25.28
N PRO A 169 2.83 2.82 24.40
CA PRO A 169 3.33 3.92 23.59
C PRO A 169 2.21 4.41 22.68
N LYS A 170 1.59 5.53 23.07
CA LYS A 170 0.61 6.23 22.25
C LYS A 170 1.31 6.69 20.98
N CYS A 171 0.72 6.39 19.83
CA CYS A 171 1.12 6.99 18.56
C CYS A 171 1.27 8.51 18.77
N PRO A 172 2.34 9.14 18.25
CA PRO A 172 2.44 10.59 18.30
C PRO A 172 1.17 11.15 17.65
N PRO A 173 0.55 12.18 18.25
CA PRO A 173 -0.66 12.77 17.72
C PRO A 173 -0.41 13.14 16.25
N ALA A 174 -1.36 12.79 15.38
CA ALA A 174 -1.31 13.19 13.98
C ALA A 174 -1.03 14.70 13.95
N LEU A 175 0.05 15.10 13.28
CA LEU A 175 0.39 16.51 13.17
C LEU A 175 -0.83 17.24 12.59
N PRO A 176 -1.28 18.33 13.22
CA PRO A 176 -2.40 19.08 12.69
C PRO A 176 -2.18 19.42 11.22
N VAL A 177 -3.21 19.30 10.39
CA VAL A 177 -3.15 19.52 8.93
C VAL A 177 -2.53 20.88 8.56
N TRP A 178 -2.62 21.88 9.44
CA TRP A 178 -2.02 23.19 9.22
C TRP A 178 -0.48 23.20 9.26
N VAL A 179 0.16 22.25 9.95
CA VAL A 179 1.63 22.20 10.10
C VAL A 179 2.34 22.05 8.75
N PRO A 180 2.02 21.06 7.90
CA PRO A 180 2.62 20.97 6.57
C PRO A 180 2.27 22.15 5.66
N VAL A 181 1.07 22.74 5.81
CA VAL A 181 0.64 23.92 5.04
C VAL A 181 1.48 25.15 5.38
N VAL A 182 1.69 25.43 6.67
CA VAL A 182 2.53 26.55 7.13
C VAL A 182 4.00 26.35 6.73
N ALA A 183 4.51 25.12 6.82
CA ALA A 183 5.87 24.80 6.40
C ALA A 183 6.07 25.05 4.89
N ALA A 184 5.10 24.69 4.05
CA ALA A 184 5.13 24.96 2.61
C ALA A 184 5.12 26.47 2.31
N ILE A 185 4.23 27.24 2.96
CA ILE A 185 4.14 28.69 2.79
C ILE A 185 5.44 29.37 3.23
N ALA A 186 5.98 29.00 4.39
CA ALA A 186 7.24 29.56 4.89
C ALA A 186 8.40 29.29 3.92
N SER A 187 8.47 28.07 3.38
CA SER A 187 9.51 27.69 2.40
C SER A 187 9.41 28.52 1.12
N ILE A 188 8.18 28.76 0.63
CA ILE A 188 7.94 29.60 -0.55
C ILE A 188 8.38 31.05 -0.27
N LEU A 189 8.01 31.62 0.87
CA LEU A 189 8.38 32.99 1.24
C LEU A 189 9.88 33.18 1.36
N VAL A 190 10.58 32.20 1.95
CA VAL A 190 12.06 32.20 2.01
C VAL A 190 12.66 32.13 0.60
N GLY A 191 12.12 31.27 -0.27
CA GLY A 191 12.56 31.18 -1.67
C GLY A 191 12.39 32.51 -2.43
N ILE A 192 11.25 33.19 -2.27
CA ILE A 192 10.97 34.49 -2.88
C ILE A 192 11.92 35.57 -2.33
N ALA A 193 12.18 35.57 -1.03
CA ALA A 193 13.09 36.53 -0.42
C ALA A 193 14.53 36.34 -0.93
N LEU A 194 15.03 35.10 -0.98
CA LEU A 194 16.37 34.78 -1.47
C LEU A 194 16.54 35.15 -2.95
N THR A 195 15.56 34.82 -3.79
CA THR A 195 15.58 35.17 -5.21
C THR A 195 15.54 36.68 -5.45
N SER A 196 14.74 37.41 -4.66
CA SER A 196 14.67 38.87 -4.74
C SER A 196 15.99 39.53 -4.34
N VAL A 197 16.62 39.08 -3.24
CA VAL A 197 17.92 39.59 -2.80
C VAL A 197 18.99 39.31 -3.85
N PHE A 198 19.04 38.09 -4.39
CA PHE A 198 19.98 37.74 -5.46
C PHE A 198 19.80 38.61 -6.71
N CYS A 199 18.55 38.86 -7.12
CA CYS A 199 18.24 39.72 -8.26
C CYS A 199 18.67 41.19 -8.01
N VAL A 200 18.43 41.72 -6.81
CA VAL A 200 18.85 43.09 -6.45
C VAL A 200 20.39 43.21 -6.39
N CYS A 201 21.08 42.23 -5.80
CA CYS A 201 22.54 42.21 -5.73
C CYS A 201 23.19 42.15 -7.12
N THR A 202 22.66 41.31 -8.01
CA THR A 202 23.16 41.21 -9.39
C THR A 202 22.90 42.47 -10.21
N GLN A 203 21.73 43.11 -10.05
CA GLN A 203 21.44 44.40 -10.69
C GLN A 203 22.31 45.55 -10.16
N ARG A 204 22.56 45.61 -8.84
CA ARG A 204 23.49 46.60 -8.24
C ARG A 204 24.92 46.39 -8.72
N GLY A 205 25.37 45.14 -8.83
CA GLY A 205 26.68 44.80 -9.40
C GLY A 205 26.84 45.32 -10.83
N LYS A 206 25.84 45.08 -11.68
CA LYS A 206 25.83 45.59 -13.07
C LYS A 206 25.86 47.13 -13.13
N LYS A 207 25.06 47.82 -12.30
CA LYS A 207 25.04 49.30 -12.24
C LYS A 207 26.36 49.92 -11.75
N ASN A 208 27.13 49.22 -10.91
CA ASN A 208 28.42 49.72 -10.43
C ASN A 208 29.55 49.56 -11.47
N VAL A 209 29.43 48.60 -12.39
CA VAL A 209 30.39 48.41 -13.49
C VAL A 209 30.24 49.46 -14.59
N GLU A 210 29.03 50.01 -14.78
CA GLU A 210 28.76 51.04 -15.79
C GLU A 210 29.04 52.49 -15.36
N LYS A 211 29.45 52.76 -14.10
CA LYS A 211 29.83 54.13 -13.71
C LYS A 211 31.22 54.46 -14.27
N PRO A 212 31.39 55.52 -15.07
CA PRO A 212 32.70 55.91 -15.60
C PRO A 212 33.57 56.42 -14.46
N VAL A 213 34.76 55.83 -14.32
CA VAL A 213 35.80 56.30 -13.40
C VAL A 213 36.31 57.64 -13.91
N GLU A 214 35.99 58.72 -13.20
CA GLU A 214 36.46 60.07 -13.51
C GLU A 214 37.98 60.15 -13.26
N MET A 215 38.78 60.08 -14.33
CA MET A 215 40.23 60.28 -14.24
C MET A 215 40.53 61.78 -14.12
N LYS A 216 41.01 62.18 -12.95
CA LYS A 216 41.52 63.52 -12.67
C LYS A 216 42.82 63.72 -13.47
N GLY A 217 42.74 64.46 -14.57
CA GLY A 217 43.88 64.76 -15.45
C GLY A 217 44.89 65.68 -14.77
N THR A 218 46.16 65.26 -14.74
CA THR A 218 47.32 66.11 -14.46
C THR A 218 47.80 66.76 -15.75
N ASN A 219 47.82 68.09 -15.75
CA ASN A 219 48.37 68.92 -16.83
C ASN A 219 49.90 68.85 -16.83
N PHE A 220 50.48 68.71 -18.02
CA PHE A 220 51.82 69.18 -18.40
C PHE A 220 51.73 69.82 -19.77
#